data_AF-A0A9D6QIN6-F1
#
_entry.id   AF-A0A9D6QIN6-F1
#
_cell.length_a   1.000
_cell.length_b   1.000
_cell.length_c   1.000
_cell.angle_alpha   90.00
_cell.angle_beta   90.00
_cell.angle_gamma   90.00
#
_symmetry.space_group_name_H-M   'P 1'
#
loop_
_entity.id
_entity.type
_entity.pdbx_description
1 polymer ?
#
loop_
_entity_poly.entity_id
_entity_poly.type
_entity_poly.pdbx_seq_one_letter_code
_entity_poly.pdbx_strand_id
1 'polypeptide(L)'
;MNTAIAVKRPIWRMIVPGAVALGIVGIALIPAFLRRGGEGIPFHPHAPAWGLWSHLGSGVQWHVVAASMATVIGFVVVSLPKGSPLHKILGWTWVASMALTAVSSFFITGLNGDRYSIIHILSGWTMVALPLGIYAIKRRNIAEHRRAMTGLFFGGLLVAGALTFIPGRFMYQLFFG
;
A
#
# COMPACT_ATOMS: atom_id res chain seq x y z
N MET A 1 -36.99 2.90 -30.04
CA MET A 1 -35.57 3.35 -30.01
C MET A 1 -35.22 3.62 -28.56
N ASN A 2 -34.35 2.80 -27.94
CA ASN A 2 -34.06 2.87 -26.50
C ASN A 2 -32.72 3.59 -26.29
N THR A 3 -32.78 4.87 -25.93
CA THR A 3 -31.59 5.69 -25.64
C THR A 3 -31.06 5.36 -24.25
N ALA A 4 -29.98 4.58 -24.18
CA ALA A 4 -29.24 4.38 -22.94
C ALA A 4 -28.59 5.70 -22.52
N ILE A 5 -29.12 6.32 -21.47
CA ILE A 5 -28.53 7.50 -20.85
C ILE A 5 -27.23 7.06 -20.17
N ALA A 6 -26.09 7.45 -20.74
CA ALA A 6 -24.79 7.24 -20.13
C ALA A 6 -24.69 8.08 -18.84
N VAL A 7 -24.93 7.46 -17.70
CA VAL A 7 -24.74 8.09 -16.38
C VAL A 7 -23.26 8.45 -16.24
N LYS A 8 -22.93 9.74 -16.44
CA LYS A 8 -21.59 10.27 -16.14
C LYS A 8 -21.29 10.00 -14.67
N ARG A 9 -20.29 9.16 -14.40
CA ARG A 9 -19.80 8.95 -13.04
C ARG A 9 -19.16 10.26 -12.57
N PRO A 10 -19.55 10.79 -11.41
CA PRO A 10 -19.08 12.10 -10.99
C PRO A 10 -17.61 12.04 -10.55
N ILE A 11 -16.84 13.06 -10.92
CA ILE A 11 -15.37 13.11 -10.81
C ILE A 11 -14.87 12.95 -9.36
N TRP A 12 -15.67 13.35 -8.37
CA TRP A 12 -15.35 13.20 -6.95
C TRP A 12 -15.11 11.74 -6.55
N ARG A 13 -15.71 10.75 -7.22
CA ARG A 13 -15.46 9.32 -6.94
C ARG A 13 -14.05 8.86 -7.27
N MET A 14 -13.34 9.62 -8.12
CA MET A 14 -11.93 9.37 -8.47
C MET A 14 -10.97 10.15 -7.59
N ILE A 15 -11.38 11.34 -7.13
CA ILE A 15 -10.53 12.24 -6.34
C ILE A 15 -10.57 11.90 -4.84
N VAL A 16 -11.73 11.49 -4.32
CA VAL A 16 -11.91 11.21 -2.87
C VAL A 16 -10.91 10.19 -2.32
N PRO A 17 -10.62 9.04 -2.97
CA PRO A 17 -9.62 8.10 -2.46
C PRO A 17 -8.21 8.70 -2.39
N GLY A 18 -7.82 9.51 -3.38
CA GLY A 18 -6.53 10.20 -3.41
C GLY A 18 -6.45 11.31 -2.35
N ALA A 19 -7.52 12.07 -2.17
CA ALA A 19 -7.61 13.09 -1.13
C ALA A 19 -7.59 12.49 0.28
N VAL A 20 -8.24 11.35 0.50
CA VAL A 20 -8.21 10.61 1.77
C VAL A 20 -6.80 10.06 2.01
N ALA A 21 -6.14 9.50 1.01
CA ALA A 21 -4.75 9.05 1.09
C ALA A 21 -3.80 10.20 1.48
N LEU A 22 -3.90 11.34 0.80
CA LEU A 22 -3.12 12.55 1.11
C LEU A 22 -3.43 13.10 2.50
N GLY A 23 -4.69 13.08 2.91
CA GLY A 23 -5.11 13.46 4.26
C GLY A 23 -4.53 12.54 5.34
N ILE A 24 -4.53 11.22 5.13
CA ILE A 24 -3.92 10.25 6.04
C ILE A 24 -2.41 10.49 6.16
N VAL A 25 -1.72 10.70 5.04
CA VAL A 25 -0.28 11.01 5.03
C VAL A 25 -0.02 12.33 5.76
N GLY A 26 -0.80 13.38 5.48
CA GLY A 26 -0.70 14.68 6.16
C GLY A 26 -0.90 14.57 7.67
N ILE A 27 -1.95 13.88 8.12
CA ILE A 27 -2.21 13.64 9.54
C ILE A 27 -1.08 12.82 10.18
N ALA A 28 -0.57 11.81 9.49
CA ALA A 28 0.52 10.96 9.99
C ALA A 28 1.85 11.72 10.15
N LEU A 29 2.04 12.84 9.45
CA LEU A 29 3.22 13.71 9.59
C LEU A 29 3.12 14.68 10.77
N ILE A 30 1.91 14.97 11.30
CA ILE A 30 1.70 15.93 12.39
C ILE A 30 2.56 15.60 13.63
N PRO A 31 2.60 14.36 14.15
CA PRO A 31 3.42 14.05 15.32
C PRO A 31 4.93 14.25 15.06
N ALA A 32 5.41 13.94 13.86
CA ALA A 32 6.81 14.12 13.49
C ALA A 32 7.18 15.62 13.43
N PHE A 33 6.28 16.45 12.89
CA PHE A 33 6.44 17.90 12.85
C PHE A 33 6.40 18.53 14.25
N LEU A 34 5.42 18.15 15.08
CA LEU A 34 5.27 18.65 16.45
C LEU A 34 6.47 18.29 17.35
N ARG A 35 7.01 17.07 17.22
CA ARG A 35 8.18 16.62 18.01
C ARG A 35 9.47 17.36 17.65
N ARG A 36 9.55 17.95 16.46
CA ARG A 36 10.74 18.65 15.96
C ARG A 36 10.78 20.14 16.27
N GLY A 37 9.74 20.70 16.89
CA GLY A 37 9.72 22.10 17.31
C GLY A 37 9.90 23.12 16.16
N GLY A 38 9.60 22.74 14.92
CA GLY A 38 9.78 23.61 13.74
C GLY A 38 11.13 23.50 13.03
N GLU A 39 12.04 22.64 13.48
CA GLU A 39 13.22 22.28 12.69
C GLU A 39 12.80 21.54 11.41
N GLY A 40 13.41 21.91 10.28
CA GLY A 40 13.14 21.29 8.99
C GLY A 40 13.37 19.77 9.01
N ILE A 41 12.68 19.04 8.14
CA ILE A 41 12.90 17.61 7.96
C ILE A 41 14.23 17.44 7.19
N PRO A 42 15.31 16.90 7.79
CA PRO A 42 16.61 16.75 7.16
C PRO A 42 16.46 15.70 6.08
N PHE A 43 16.43 16.18 4.84
CA PHE A 43 16.20 15.41 3.65
C PHE A 43 17.49 15.38 2.86
N HIS A 44 18.22 14.27 2.97
CA HIS A 44 19.48 14.08 2.28
C HIS A 44 19.36 12.87 1.36
N PRO A 45 18.88 13.03 0.11
CA PRO A 45 18.77 11.92 -0.82
C PRO A 45 20.13 11.28 -1.06
N HIS A 46 20.22 9.99 -0.75
CA HIS A 46 21.39 9.17 -1.03
C HIS A 46 20.96 7.85 -1.66
N ALA A 47 21.91 7.12 -2.26
CA ALA A 47 21.66 5.75 -2.68
C ALA A 47 21.22 4.90 -1.48
N PRO A 48 20.42 3.84 -1.66
CA PRO A 48 19.94 3.03 -0.55
C PRO A 48 21.11 2.61 0.35
N ALA A 49 21.03 2.96 1.64
CA ALA A 49 22.04 2.61 2.62
C ALA A 49 21.97 1.11 2.95
N TRP A 50 22.48 0.27 2.03
CA TRP A 50 22.37 -1.19 2.09
C TRP A 50 22.97 -1.79 3.37
N GLY A 51 23.89 -1.10 4.04
CA GLY A 51 24.39 -1.49 5.35
C GLY A 51 23.30 -1.62 6.43
N LEU A 52 22.19 -0.89 6.31
CA LEU A 52 21.05 -1.01 7.23
C LEU A 52 20.28 -2.33 7.05
N TRP A 53 20.36 -2.95 5.86
CA TRP A 53 19.60 -4.15 5.53
C TRP A 53 20.02 -5.38 6.33
N SER A 54 21.33 -5.54 6.54
CA SER A 54 21.91 -6.68 7.29
C SER A 54 21.54 -6.65 8.78
N HIS A 55 21.17 -5.49 9.31
CA HIS A 55 20.74 -5.33 10.70
C HIS A 55 19.24 -5.60 10.91
N LEU A 56 18.47 -5.78 9.83
CA LEU A 56 17.06 -6.11 9.92
C LEU A 56 16.85 -7.58 10.27
N GLY A 57 15.87 -7.86 11.14
CA GLY A 57 15.35 -9.22 11.31
C GLY A 57 14.82 -9.78 9.99
N SER A 58 15.01 -11.07 9.77
CA SER A 58 14.60 -11.76 8.53
C SER A 58 13.11 -11.55 8.17
N GLY A 59 12.23 -11.47 9.16
CA GLY A 59 10.81 -11.17 8.95
C GLY A 59 10.56 -9.80 8.29
N VAL A 60 11.37 -8.79 8.63
CA VAL A 60 11.28 -7.45 8.04
C VAL A 60 11.79 -7.48 6.60
N GLN A 61 12.90 -8.17 6.36
CA GLN A 61 13.45 -8.33 5.01
C GLN A 61 12.43 -8.96 4.07
N TRP A 62 11.80 -10.07 4.48
CA TRP A 62 10.75 -10.73 3.71
C TRP A 62 9.53 -9.82 3.48
N HIS A 63 9.13 -9.05 4.49
CA HIS A 63 8.05 -8.07 4.35
C HIS A 63 8.37 -7.03 3.28
N VAL A 64 9.57 -6.43 3.33
CA VAL A 64 9.99 -5.39 2.37
C VAL A 64 10.08 -5.96 0.96
N VAL A 65 10.66 -7.16 0.80
CA VAL A 65 10.73 -7.84 -0.51
C VAL A 65 9.32 -8.09 -1.05
N ALA A 66 8.43 -8.66 -0.23
CA ALA A 66 7.05 -8.94 -0.64
C ALA A 66 6.29 -7.66 -1.00
N ALA A 67 6.45 -6.59 -0.21
CA ALA A 67 5.80 -5.30 -0.46
C ALA A 67 6.29 -4.65 -1.76
N SER A 68 7.59 -4.75 -2.02
CA SER A 68 8.23 -4.25 -3.25
C SER A 68 7.72 -5.02 -4.48
N MET A 69 7.65 -6.35 -4.38
CA MET A 69 7.07 -7.19 -5.43
C MET A 69 5.59 -6.86 -5.67
N ALA A 70 4.79 -6.75 -4.61
CA ALA A 70 3.39 -6.37 -4.70
C ALA A 70 3.20 -5.01 -5.39
N THR A 71 4.12 -4.07 -5.14
CA THR A 71 4.05 -2.72 -5.73
C THR A 71 4.31 -2.78 -7.23
N VAL A 72 5.42 -3.40 -7.65
CA VAL A 72 5.79 -3.53 -9.07
C VAL A 72 4.73 -4.32 -9.84
N ILE A 73 4.34 -5.49 -9.34
CA ILE A 73 3.34 -6.33 -10.02
C ILE A 73 1.98 -5.62 -10.04
N GLY A 74 1.62 -4.87 -9.00
CA GLY A 74 0.37 -4.13 -8.94
C GLY A 74 0.26 -3.09 -10.07
N PHE A 75 1.30 -2.31 -10.33
CA PHE A 75 1.33 -1.38 -11.46
C PHE A 75 1.14 -2.10 -12.82
N VAL A 76 1.79 -3.25 -12.99
CA VAL A 76 1.65 -4.06 -14.19
C VAL A 76 0.21 -4.59 -14.33
N VAL A 77 -0.35 -5.21 -13.29
CA VAL A 77 -1.70 -5.79 -13.28
C VAL A 77 -2.79 -4.74 -13.52
N VAL A 78 -2.62 -3.53 -12.96
CA VAL A 78 -3.52 -2.39 -13.19
C VAL A 78 -3.47 -1.89 -14.64
N SER A 79 -2.35 -2.08 -15.34
CA SER A 79 -2.17 -1.68 -16.74
C SER A 79 -2.61 -2.76 -17.75
N LEU A 80 -2.64 -4.03 -17.34
CA LEU A 80 -2.98 -5.14 -18.24
C LEU A 80 -4.47 -5.19 -18.65
N PRO A 81 -4.78 -5.76 -19.84
CA PRO A 81 -6.15 -6.10 -20.22
C PRO A 81 -6.78 -7.04 -19.18
N LYS A 82 -7.93 -6.63 -18.63
CA LYS A 82 -8.59 -7.36 -17.54
C LYS A 82 -9.11 -8.70 -18.04
N GLY A 83 -8.83 -9.76 -17.30
CA GLY A 83 -9.21 -11.13 -17.66
C GLY A 83 -8.26 -11.85 -18.63
N SER A 84 -7.23 -11.18 -19.16
CA SER A 84 -6.17 -11.85 -19.94
C SER A 84 -5.43 -12.92 -19.12
N PRO A 85 -4.80 -13.94 -19.75
CA PRO A 85 -4.00 -14.92 -19.04
C PRO A 85 -2.92 -14.29 -18.15
N LEU A 86 -2.22 -13.27 -18.68
CA LEU A 86 -1.19 -12.55 -17.94
C LEU A 86 -1.76 -11.79 -16.73
N HIS A 87 -2.94 -11.16 -16.87
CA HIS A 87 -3.63 -10.52 -15.75
C HIS A 87 -3.97 -11.53 -14.65
N LYS A 88 -4.35 -12.77 -15.00
CA LYS A 88 -4.68 -13.81 -14.02
C LYS A 88 -3.43 -14.32 -13.30
N ILE A 89 -2.36 -14.62 -14.04
CA ILE A 89 -1.09 -15.12 -13.47
C ILE A 89 -0.52 -14.07 -12.52
N LEU A 90 -0.27 -12.86 -13.03
CA LEU A 90 0.28 -11.78 -12.20
C LEU A 90 -0.69 -11.33 -11.11
N GLY A 91 -2.00 -11.42 -11.33
CA GLY A 91 -3.01 -11.16 -10.30
C GLY A 91 -2.89 -12.12 -9.11
N TRP A 92 -2.68 -13.41 -9.35
CA TRP A 92 -2.43 -14.37 -8.27
C TRP A 92 -1.08 -14.17 -7.59
N THR A 93 -0.02 -13.87 -8.35
CA THR A 93 1.28 -13.51 -7.76
C THR A 93 1.16 -12.26 -6.88
N TRP A 94 0.43 -11.26 -7.34
CA TRP A 94 0.13 -10.05 -6.59
C TRP A 94 -0.64 -10.35 -5.30
N VAL A 95 -1.70 -11.17 -5.37
CA VAL A 95 -2.46 -11.64 -4.20
C VAL A 95 -1.55 -12.33 -3.18
N ALA A 96 -0.67 -13.23 -3.62
CA ALA A 96 0.25 -13.93 -2.73
C ALA A 96 1.25 -12.95 -2.06
N SER A 97 1.81 -12.02 -2.84
CA SER A 97 2.72 -10.99 -2.30
C SER A 97 2.01 -10.07 -1.30
N MET A 98 0.79 -9.61 -1.60
CA MET A 98 -0.02 -8.79 -0.70
C MET A 98 -0.36 -9.53 0.60
N ALA A 99 -0.73 -10.81 0.52
CA ALA A 99 -0.99 -11.62 1.71
C ALA A 99 0.27 -11.78 2.56
N LEU A 100 1.42 -12.07 1.95
CA LEU A 100 2.70 -12.16 2.67
C LEU A 100 3.07 -10.83 3.33
N THR A 101 2.93 -9.71 2.63
CA THR A 101 3.15 -8.36 3.18
C THR A 101 2.23 -8.09 4.37
N ALA A 102 0.92 -8.32 4.23
CA ALA A 102 -0.04 -8.05 5.29
C ALA A 102 0.20 -8.94 6.52
N VAL A 103 0.40 -10.25 6.33
CA VAL A 103 0.63 -11.19 7.43
C VAL A 103 1.94 -10.87 8.15
N SER A 104 3.05 -10.71 7.42
CA SER A 104 4.34 -10.39 8.03
C SER A 104 4.31 -9.09 8.82
N SER A 105 3.52 -8.09 8.38
CA SER A 105 3.43 -6.81 9.08
C SER A 105 2.94 -6.92 10.51
N PHE A 106 2.09 -7.91 10.85
CA PHE A 106 1.60 -8.07 12.23
C PHE A 106 2.70 -8.47 13.22
N PHE A 107 3.80 -9.03 12.72
CA PHE A 107 4.96 -9.44 13.52
C PHE A 107 6.06 -8.38 13.55
N ILE A 108 5.88 -7.27 12.83
CA ILE A 108 6.86 -6.18 12.77
C ILE A 108 6.46 -5.11 13.77
N THR A 109 7.05 -5.20 14.96
CA THR A 109 6.98 -4.17 16.00
C THR A 109 8.39 -3.65 16.30
N GLY A 110 8.55 -2.50 16.94
CA GLY A 110 9.87 -2.03 17.39
C GLY A 110 10.69 -1.22 16.38
N LEU A 111 10.52 -1.41 15.06
CA LEU A 111 11.24 -0.59 14.04
C LEU A 111 10.88 0.91 14.04
N ASN A 112 9.94 1.33 14.90
CA ASN A 112 9.49 2.70 15.13
C ASN A 112 8.98 2.91 16.57
N GLY A 113 9.57 2.19 17.54
CA GLY A 113 9.09 2.09 18.92
C GLY A 113 8.22 0.86 19.18
N ASP A 114 8.02 0.53 20.46
CA ASP A 114 7.44 -0.75 20.92
C ASP A 114 5.91 -0.85 20.79
N ARG A 115 5.28 -0.14 19.85
CA ARG A 115 3.81 -0.08 19.71
C ARG A 115 3.35 -0.34 18.28
N TYR A 116 2.16 -0.91 18.14
CA TYR A 116 1.49 -1.05 16.85
C TYR A 116 1.21 0.34 16.24
N SER A 117 1.74 0.59 15.04
CA SER A 117 1.46 1.81 14.29
C SER A 117 0.15 1.71 13.49
N ILE A 118 -0.38 2.87 13.07
CA ILE A 118 -1.59 2.98 12.22
C ILE A 118 -1.52 2.12 10.93
N ILE A 119 -0.31 1.81 10.45
CA ILE A 119 -0.08 0.96 9.27
C ILE A 119 -0.64 -0.46 9.50
N HIS A 120 -0.68 -0.96 10.74
CA HIS A 120 -1.26 -2.28 11.04
C HIS A 120 -2.77 -2.34 10.80
N ILE A 121 -3.47 -1.21 10.88
CA ILE A 121 -4.90 -1.13 10.54
C ILE A 121 -5.07 -1.39 9.04
N LEU A 122 -4.16 -0.89 8.20
CA LEU A 122 -4.17 -1.16 6.76
C LEU A 122 -3.92 -2.65 6.48
N SER A 123 -3.08 -3.31 7.27
CA SER A 123 -2.87 -4.76 7.17
C SER A 123 -4.12 -5.56 7.56
N GLY A 124 -4.78 -5.18 8.66
CA GLY A 124 -6.06 -5.78 9.07
C GLY A 124 -7.13 -5.63 8.01
N TRP A 125 -7.27 -4.43 7.43
CA TRP A 125 -8.16 -4.19 6.31
C TRP A 125 -7.78 -5.03 5.08
N THR A 126 -6.49 -5.16 4.77
CA THR A 126 -6.00 -5.98 3.65
C THR A 126 -6.40 -7.45 3.82
N MET A 127 -6.26 -8.00 5.02
CA MET A 127 -6.63 -9.39 5.32
C MET A 127 -8.12 -9.69 5.11
N VAL A 128 -8.99 -8.66 5.18
CA VAL A 128 -10.43 -8.79 4.93
C VAL A 128 -10.76 -8.50 3.46
N ALA A 129 -10.26 -7.39 2.91
CA ALA A 129 -10.62 -6.95 1.57
C ALA A 129 -10.05 -7.84 0.46
N LEU A 130 -8.87 -8.44 0.66
CA LEU A 130 -8.23 -9.30 -0.33
C LEU A 130 -9.07 -10.57 -0.61
N PRO A 131 -9.49 -11.39 0.38
CA PRO A 131 -10.37 -12.53 0.13
C PRO A 131 -11.75 -12.11 -0.37
N LEU A 132 -12.31 -10.98 0.09
CA LEU A 132 -13.58 -10.46 -0.45
C LEU A 132 -13.48 -10.10 -1.94
N GLY A 133 -12.38 -9.50 -2.37
CA GLY A 133 -12.12 -9.21 -3.78
C GLY A 133 -12.00 -10.48 -4.64
N ILE A 134 -11.42 -11.54 -4.09
CA ILE A 134 -11.36 -12.86 -4.76
C ILE A 134 -12.75 -13.51 -4.80
N TYR A 135 -13.51 -13.42 -3.71
CA TYR A 135 -14.87 -13.94 -3.65
C TYR A 135 -15.78 -13.25 -4.67
N ALA A 136 -15.67 -11.92 -4.82
CA ALA A 136 -16.42 -11.15 -5.79
C ALA A 136 -16.22 -11.65 -7.23
N ILE A 137 -14.97 -11.92 -7.65
CA ILE A 137 -14.72 -12.43 -9.00
C ILE A 137 -15.24 -13.86 -9.19
N LYS A 138 -15.18 -14.71 -8.16
CA LYS A 138 -15.80 -16.06 -8.19
C LYS A 138 -17.31 -15.99 -8.43
N ARG A 139 -17.98 -14.97 -7.88
CA ARG A 139 -19.41 -14.68 -8.11
C ARG A 139 -19.69 -13.91 -9.41
N ARG A 140 -18.68 -13.74 -10.27
CA ARG A 140 -18.73 -12.91 -11.50
C ARG A 140 -19.11 -11.44 -11.23
N ASN A 141 -18.95 -10.97 -10.00
CA ASN A 141 -19.14 -9.56 -9.65
C ASN A 141 -17.85 -8.78 -9.93
N ILE A 142 -17.68 -8.41 -11.20
CA ILE A 142 -16.47 -7.71 -11.70
C ILE A 142 -16.34 -6.32 -11.07
N ALA A 143 -17.47 -5.64 -10.85
CA ALA A 143 -17.47 -4.30 -10.27
C ALA A 143 -16.87 -4.30 -8.86
N GLU A 144 -17.29 -5.25 -8.02
CA GLU A 144 -16.79 -5.36 -6.65
C GLU A 144 -15.35 -5.88 -6.60
N HIS A 145 -14.99 -6.87 -7.43
CA HIS A 145 -13.60 -7.30 -7.57
C HIS A 145 -12.68 -6.12 -7.93
N ARG A 146 -13.06 -5.34 -8.95
CA ARG A 146 -12.28 -4.16 -9.37
C ARG A 146 -12.16 -3.15 -8.25
N ARG A 147 -13.24 -2.86 -7.53
CA ARG A 147 -13.24 -1.91 -6.42
C ARG A 147 -12.31 -2.37 -5.29
N ALA A 148 -12.42 -3.62 -4.87
CA ALA A 148 -11.57 -4.20 -3.83
C ALA A 148 -10.08 -4.19 -4.23
N MET A 149 -9.74 -4.69 -5.42
CA MET A 149 -8.34 -4.80 -5.86
C MET A 149 -7.69 -3.43 -6.08
N THR A 150 -8.41 -2.47 -6.68
CA THR A 150 -7.88 -1.11 -6.85
C THR A 150 -7.78 -0.36 -5.53
N GLY A 151 -8.73 -0.54 -4.61
CA GLY A 151 -8.67 0.01 -3.26
C GLY A 151 -7.46 -0.53 -2.48
N LEU A 152 -7.22 -1.83 -2.52
CA LEU A 152 -6.06 -2.46 -1.90
C LEU A 152 -4.73 -1.96 -2.48
N PHE A 153 -4.65 -1.79 -3.80
CA PHE A 153 -3.43 -1.29 -4.43
C PHE A 153 -3.16 0.19 -4.10
N PHE A 154 -4.10 1.08 -4.43
CA PHE A 154 -3.87 2.52 -4.28
C PHE A 154 -4.03 2.99 -2.83
N GLY A 155 -5.04 2.49 -2.11
CA GLY A 155 -5.35 2.92 -0.74
C GLY A 155 -4.68 2.10 0.35
N GLY A 156 -4.35 0.82 0.08
CA GLY A 156 -3.63 -0.03 1.02
C GLY A 156 -2.13 0.06 0.81
N LEU A 157 -1.66 -0.47 -0.31
CA LEU A 157 -0.24 -0.66 -0.59
C LEU A 157 0.51 0.66 -0.81
N LEU A 158 0.04 1.54 -1.70
CA LEU A 158 0.77 2.78 -1.99
C LEU A 158 0.72 3.77 -0.80
N VAL A 159 -0.40 3.85 -0.09
CA VAL A 159 -0.48 4.65 1.14
C VAL A 159 0.42 4.08 2.22
N ALA A 160 0.39 2.76 2.47
CA ALA A 160 1.30 2.14 3.44
C ALA A 160 2.77 2.41 3.07
N GLY A 161 3.12 2.24 1.80
CA GLY A 161 4.44 2.57 1.26
C GLY A 161 4.83 4.02 1.55
N ALA A 162 3.99 4.99 1.20
CA ALA A 162 4.25 6.40 1.50
C ALA A 162 4.43 6.67 3.01
N LEU A 163 3.60 6.03 3.86
CA LEU A 163 3.71 6.15 5.31
C LEU A 163 5.02 5.58 5.86
N THR A 164 5.69 4.66 5.15
CA THR A 164 7.02 4.16 5.56
C THR A 164 8.15 5.17 5.36
N PHE A 165 7.94 6.21 4.54
CA PHE A 165 8.89 7.31 4.32
C PHE A 165 8.66 8.50 5.26
N ILE A 166 7.90 8.32 6.34
CA ILE A 166 7.85 9.32 7.41
C ILE A 166 9.19 9.33 8.16
N PRO A 167 9.77 10.50 8.50
CA PRO A 167 11.02 10.58 9.26
C PRO A 167 11.00 9.72 10.52
N GLY A 168 12.10 9.00 10.74
CA GLY A 168 12.24 8.04 11.84
C GLY A 168 11.92 6.59 11.45
N ARG A 169 11.34 6.35 10.27
CA ARG A 169 11.06 5.00 9.75
C ARG A 169 12.17 4.45 8.87
N PHE A 170 12.23 3.12 8.77
CA PHE A 170 13.27 2.43 8.01
C PHE A 170 13.40 2.90 6.56
N MET A 171 12.31 3.03 5.79
CA MET A 171 12.43 3.50 4.39
C MET A 171 12.89 4.94 4.30
N TYR A 172 12.58 5.78 5.29
CA TYR A 172 13.18 7.12 5.36
C TYR A 172 14.69 7.04 5.58
N GLN A 173 15.14 6.27 6.58
CA GLN A 173 16.57 6.11 6.89
C GLN A 173 17.35 5.47 5.73
N LEU A 174 16.71 4.57 4.98
CA LEU A 174 17.33 3.89 3.86
C LEU A 174 17.69 4.86 2.71
N PHE A 175 16.93 5.94 2.51
CA PHE A 175 17.07 6.82 1.34
C PHE A 175 17.37 8.30 1.66
N PHE A 176 17.02 8.77 2.86
CA PHE A 176 17.02 10.20 3.22
C PHE A 176 17.65 10.50 4.59
N GLY A 177 18.18 9.48 5.26
CA GLY A 177 18.61 9.52 6.66
C GLY A 177 20.03 10.02 6.88
#